data_AF-A0A3Q0J211-F1
#
_entry.id   AF-A0A3Q0J211-F1
#
_cell.length_a   1.000
_cell.length_b   1.000
_cell.length_c   1.000
_cell.angle_alpha   90.00
_cell.angle_beta   90.00
_cell.angle_gamma   90.00
#
_symmetry.space_group_name_H-M   'P 1'
#
loop_
_entity.id
_entity.type
_entity.pdbx_description
1 polymer ?
#
loop_
_entity_poly.entity_id
_entity_poly.type
_entity_poly.pdbx_seq_one_letter_code
_entity_poly.pdbx_strand_id
1 'polypeptide(L)'
;MWTGEHLGHHVLSFLSFVRIRLLVIPKLDAWLQNAKLMKPAQDLLMSVCINTTSHTQRDIEVISGLVKIRFKPKVLGGYYVTCIKELIAAHEENLATVLKHTIYNELSASRNPNNIQVLSLMFQMEPDKTAQVLADNVVELLLNRDDYHRPLRLFLREISRAAKTDLDLNTLAKGMKFWIFGAFVFSNM
;
A
#
# COMPACT_ATOMS: atom_id res chain seq x y z
N MET A 1 16.54 -7.77 -37.25
CA MET A 1 15.19 -8.21 -36.84
C MET A 1 15.24 -8.35 -35.32
N TRP A 2 14.86 -7.30 -34.60
CA TRP A 2 14.93 -7.26 -33.13
C TRP A 2 13.69 -7.99 -32.59
N THR A 3 13.87 -9.19 -32.04
CA THR A 3 12.79 -9.94 -31.39
C THR A 3 12.42 -9.25 -30.08
N GLY A 4 11.12 -9.13 -29.80
CA GLY A 4 10.58 -8.37 -28.65
C GLY A 4 11.08 -8.83 -27.28
N GLU A 5 11.69 -10.02 -27.17
CA GLU A 5 12.23 -10.57 -25.93
C GLU A 5 13.50 -9.86 -25.46
N HIS A 6 14.39 -9.43 -26.37
CA HIS A 6 15.61 -8.72 -25.98
C HIS A 6 15.31 -7.30 -25.49
N LEU A 7 14.28 -6.65 -26.04
CA LEU A 7 13.82 -5.35 -25.54
C LEU A 7 13.18 -5.46 -24.14
N GLY A 8 12.51 -6.57 -23.84
CA GLY A 8 11.92 -6.83 -22.52
C GLY A 8 12.95 -6.82 -21.39
N HIS A 9 14.06 -7.55 -21.54
CA HIS A 9 15.12 -7.60 -20.51
C HIS A 9 15.79 -6.25 -20.28
N HIS A 10 16.03 -5.47 -21.34
CA HIS A 10 16.61 -4.12 -21.21
C HIS A 10 15.63 -3.15 -20.54
N VAL A 11 14.34 -3.19 -20.88
CA VAL A 11 13.31 -2.34 -20.26
C VAL A 11 13.15 -2.63 -18.76
N LEU A 12 13.22 -3.91 -18.36
CA LEU A 12 13.18 -4.30 -16.94
C LEU A 12 14.44 -3.84 -16.18
N SER A 13 15.61 -3.87 -16.81
CA SER A 13 16.85 -3.32 -16.23
C SER A 13 16.79 -1.80 -16.03
N PHE A 14 16.11 -1.06 -16.92
CA PHE A 14 15.94 0.39 -16.75
C PHE A 14 15.03 0.76 -15.57
N LEU A 15 14.18 -0.14 -15.09
CA LEU A 15 13.35 0.11 -13.91
C LEU A 15 14.12 0.12 -12.59
N SER A 16 15.38 -0.30 -12.58
CA SER A 16 16.27 -0.02 -11.45
C SER A 16 16.51 1.49 -11.27
N PHE A 17 16.31 2.30 -12.32
CA PHE A 17 16.33 3.76 -12.20
C PHE A 17 14.97 4.31 -11.74
N VAL A 18 14.93 4.87 -10.53
CA VAL A 18 13.71 5.45 -9.94
C VAL A 18 13.00 6.48 -10.83
N ARG A 19 13.76 7.23 -11.66
CA ARG A 19 13.18 8.19 -12.62
C ARG A 19 12.27 7.50 -13.65
N ILE A 20 12.66 6.32 -14.12
CA ILE A 20 11.85 5.57 -15.09
C ILE A 20 10.61 5.02 -14.39
N ARG A 21 10.74 4.51 -13.16
CA ARG A 21 9.59 4.09 -12.33
C ARG A 21 8.58 5.23 -12.20
N LEU A 22 9.02 6.44 -11.85
CA LEU A 22 8.14 7.62 -11.75
C LEU A 22 7.44 8.00 -13.06
N LEU A 23 8.09 7.82 -14.22
CA LEU A 23 7.47 8.08 -15.53
C LEU A 23 6.42 7.04 -15.91
N VAL A 24 6.57 5.82 -15.40
CA VAL A 24 5.70 4.67 -15.70
C VAL A 24 4.43 4.68 -14.85
N ILE A 25 4.56 4.98 -13.56
CA ILE A 25 3.46 4.89 -12.57
C ILE A 25 2.15 5.55 -13.05
N PRO A 26 2.13 6.80 -13.56
CA PRO A 26 0.89 7.46 -13.98
C PRO A 26 0.20 6.79 -15.17
N LYS A 27 0.93 5.97 -15.93
CA LYS A 27 0.45 5.31 -17.15
C LYS A 27 -0.06 3.89 -16.89
N LEU A 28 0.39 3.26 -15.80
CA LEU A 28 0.05 1.88 -15.47
C LEU A 28 -1.46 1.66 -15.35
N ASP A 29 -2.19 2.58 -14.72
CA ASP A 29 -3.65 2.44 -14.56
C ASP A 29 -4.37 2.30 -15.91
N ALA A 30 -4.01 3.14 -16.88
CA ALA A 30 -4.58 3.11 -18.23
C ALA A 30 -4.10 1.88 -19.03
N TRP A 31 -2.81 1.52 -18.92
CA TRP A 31 -2.26 0.38 -19.64
C TRP A 31 -2.80 -0.97 -19.14
N LEU A 32 -3.03 -1.11 -17.84
CA LEU A 32 -3.62 -2.32 -17.24
C LEU A 32 -5.10 -2.50 -17.63
N GLN A 33 -5.78 -1.44 -18.05
CA GLN A 33 -7.15 -1.49 -18.59
C GLN A 33 -7.19 -1.77 -20.11
N ASN A 34 -6.06 -1.65 -20.81
CA ASN A 34 -5.98 -1.90 -22.24
C ASN A 34 -5.59 -3.36 -22.51
N ALA A 35 -6.52 -4.15 -23.08
CA ALA A 35 -6.30 -5.57 -23.38
C ALA A 35 -5.03 -5.85 -24.22
N LYS A 36 -4.63 -4.92 -25.11
CA LYS A 36 -3.41 -5.07 -25.93
C LYS A 36 -2.12 -4.82 -25.15
N LEU A 37 -2.21 -4.09 -24.04
CA LEU A 37 -1.06 -3.72 -23.20
C LEU A 37 -1.09 -4.41 -21.83
N MET A 38 -2.14 -5.17 -21.51
CA MET A 38 -2.36 -5.73 -20.18
C MET A 38 -1.18 -6.58 -19.70
N LYS A 39 -0.72 -7.52 -20.53
CA LYS A 39 0.40 -8.40 -20.17
C LYS A 39 1.71 -7.63 -19.94
N PRO A 40 2.21 -6.80 -20.87
CA PRO A 40 3.42 -6.02 -20.62
C PRO A 40 3.25 -5.02 -19.45
N ALA A 41 2.04 -4.49 -19.21
CA ALA A 41 1.79 -3.61 -18.07
C ALA A 41 1.81 -4.36 -16.72
N GLN A 42 1.38 -5.63 -16.68
CA GLN A 42 1.55 -6.49 -15.51
C GLN A 42 3.02 -6.75 -15.20
N ASP A 43 3.81 -7.11 -16.22
CA ASP A 43 5.24 -7.38 -16.06
C ASP A 43 5.97 -6.10 -15.59
N LEU A 44 5.56 -4.94 -16.11
CA LEU A 44 6.07 -3.64 -15.70
C LEU A 44 5.68 -3.28 -14.25
N LEU A 45 4.42 -3.53 -13.86
CA LEU A 45 3.95 -3.33 -12.49
C LEU A 45 4.79 -4.15 -11.50
N MET A 46 4.95 -5.45 -11.76
CA MET A 46 5.77 -6.33 -10.92
C MET A 46 7.21 -5.83 -10.83
N SER A 47 7.80 -5.46 -11.96
CA SER A 47 9.17 -4.95 -12.02
C SER A 47 9.34 -3.66 -11.23
N VAL A 48 8.38 -2.74 -11.28
CA VAL A 48 8.41 -1.52 -10.46
C VAL A 48 8.39 -1.87 -8.97
N CYS A 49 7.53 -2.81 -8.55
CA CYS A 49 7.45 -3.25 -7.16
C CYS A 49 8.76 -3.82 -6.65
N ILE A 50 9.34 -4.81 -7.33
CA ILE A 50 10.58 -5.47 -6.89
C ILE A 50 11.82 -4.56 -6.94
N ASN A 51 11.80 -3.49 -7.76
CA ASN A 51 12.91 -2.54 -7.87
C ASN A 51 12.77 -1.33 -6.92
N THR A 52 11.74 -1.31 -6.07
CA THR A 52 11.54 -0.24 -5.08
C THR A 52 12.20 -0.60 -3.75
N THR A 53 13.54 -0.62 -3.76
CA THR A 53 14.37 -1.23 -2.71
C THR A 53 15.18 -0.24 -1.87
N SER A 54 15.18 1.05 -2.19
CA SER A 54 16.07 2.03 -1.54
C SER A 54 15.38 3.01 -0.59
N HIS A 55 14.03 3.02 -0.58
CA HIS A 55 13.20 3.87 0.26
C HIS A 55 13.58 5.37 0.25
N THR A 56 14.05 5.87 -0.90
CA THR A 56 14.29 7.29 -1.09
C THR A 56 12.98 8.08 -1.18
N GLN A 57 13.03 9.42 -1.08
CA GLN A 57 11.83 10.25 -1.28
C GLN A 57 11.11 9.96 -2.61
N ARG A 58 11.87 9.63 -3.66
CA ARG A 58 11.31 9.24 -4.96
C ARG A 58 10.67 7.85 -4.94
N ASP A 59 11.20 6.93 -4.14
CA ASP A 59 10.56 5.62 -3.92
C ASP A 59 9.24 5.78 -3.17
N ILE A 60 9.17 6.69 -2.19
CA ILE A 60 7.93 7.04 -1.50
C ILE A 60 6.88 7.57 -2.49
N GLU A 61 7.28 8.43 -3.44
CA GLU A 61 6.40 8.88 -4.53
C GLU A 61 5.93 7.74 -5.43
N VAL A 62 6.81 6.80 -5.78
CA VAL A 62 6.46 5.58 -6.53
C VAL A 62 5.41 4.78 -5.75
N ILE A 63 5.62 4.53 -4.47
CA ILE A 63 4.68 3.79 -3.60
C ILE A 63 3.33 4.50 -3.55
N SER A 64 3.32 5.83 -3.36
CA SER A 64 2.09 6.63 -3.34
C SER A 64 1.26 6.45 -4.61
N GLY A 65 1.93 6.40 -5.78
CA GLY A 65 1.26 6.18 -7.05
C GLY A 65 0.78 4.74 -7.24
N LEU A 66 1.55 3.73 -6.81
CA LEU A 66 1.14 2.31 -6.86
C LEU A 66 -0.16 2.07 -6.08
N VAL A 67 -0.24 2.57 -4.85
CA VAL A 67 -1.42 2.38 -3.97
C VAL A 67 -2.68 3.08 -4.53
N LYS A 68 -2.52 4.05 -5.43
CA LYS A 68 -3.63 4.78 -6.06
C LYS A 68 -4.18 4.10 -7.32
N ILE A 69 -3.53 3.07 -7.86
CA ILE A 69 -4.00 2.37 -9.07
C ILE A 69 -5.36 1.70 -8.81
N ARG A 70 -6.29 1.83 -9.76
CA ARG A 70 -7.68 1.36 -9.63
C ARG A 70 -8.03 0.36 -10.73
N PHE A 71 -8.15 -0.90 -10.34
CA PHE A 71 -8.61 -1.94 -11.26
C PHE A 71 -10.14 -2.02 -11.31
N LYS A 72 -10.68 -2.13 -12.53
CA LYS A 72 -12.10 -2.39 -12.78
C LYS A 72 -12.47 -3.87 -13.03
N PRO A 73 -11.56 -4.83 -13.31
CA PRO A 73 -11.92 -6.26 -13.35
C PRO A 73 -11.46 -7.06 -12.12
N LYS A 74 -12.31 -7.99 -11.64
CA LYS A 74 -11.99 -8.99 -10.60
C LYS A 74 -10.73 -9.84 -10.88
N VAL A 75 -10.34 -9.97 -12.15
CA VAL A 75 -9.22 -10.83 -12.58
C VAL A 75 -7.85 -10.25 -12.19
N LEU A 76 -7.70 -8.93 -12.09
CA LEU A 76 -6.40 -8.31 -11.77
C LEU A 76 -6.11 -8.18 -10.27
N GLY A 77 -7.14 -8.31 -9.42
CA GLY A 77 -7.00 -8.09 -7.98
C GLY A 77 -5.95 -9.02 -7.35
N GLY A 78 -5.97 -10.31 -7.68
CA GLY A 78 -4.99 -11.28 -7.16
C GLY A 78 -3.55 -10.94 -7.57
N TYR A 79 -3.32 -10.62 -8.85
CA TYR A 79 -1.99 -10.26 -9.33
C TYR A 79 -1.47 -8.96 -8.73
N TYR A 80 -2.34 -7.96 -8.56
CA TYR A 80 -1.99 -6.71 -7.90
C TYR A 80 -1.56 -6.94 -6.44
N VAL A 81 -2.31 -7.75 -5.69
CA VAL A 81 -1.94 -8.14 -4.31
C VAL A 81 -0.56 -8.80 -4.29
N THR A 82 -0.26 -9.70 -5.23
CA THR A 82 1.09 -10.27 -5.36
C THR A 82 2.14 -9.20 -5.61
N CYS A 83 1.89 -8.23 -6.48
CA CYS A 83 2.84 -7.13 -6.73
C CYS A 83 3.06 -6.27 -5.48
N ILE A 84 2.01 -5.98 -4.71
CA ILE A 84 2.11 -5.23 -3.45
C ILE A 84 2.88 -6.04 -2.39
N LYS A 85 2.69 -7.36 -2.35
CA LYS A 85 3.47 -8.25 -1.49
C LYS A 85 4.96 -8.14 -1.77
N GLU A 86 5.34 -8.21 -3.04
CA GLU A 86 6.74 -8.05 -3.46
C GLU A 86 7.27 -6.64 -3.16
N LEU A 87 6.47 -5.59 -3.33
CA LEU A 87 6.83 -4.22 -2.94
C LEU A 87 7.14 -4.11 -1.45
N ILE A 88 6.30 -4.71 -0.59
CA ILE A 88 6.50 -4.71 0.86
C ILE A 88 7.77 -5.48 1.22
N ALA A 89 8.02 -6.61 0.57
CA ALA A 89 9.22 -7.43 0.80
C ALA A 89 10.51 -6.77 0.28
N ALA A 90 10.42 -5.84 -0.68
CA ALA A 90 11.58 -5.20 -1.30
C ALA A 90 12.38 -4.28 -0.37
N HIS A 91 11.78 -3.76 0.70
CA HIS A 91 12.46 -2.95 1.71
C HIS A 91 11.65 -2.89 3.01
N GLU A 92 12.31 -2.95 4.16
CA GLU A 92 11.67 -3.03 5.48
C GLU A 92 10.68 -1.89 5.78
N GLU A 93 11.01 -0.67 5.33
CA GLU A 93 10.17 0.53 5.51
C GLU A 93 8.99 0.65 4.53
N ASN A 94 8.96 -0.19 3.48
CA ASN A 94 7.89 -0.09 2.47
C ASN A 94 6.52 -0.43 3.08
N LEU A 95 6.44 -1.38 4.03
CA LEU A 95 5.19 -1.69 4.72
C LEU A 95 4.58 -0.43 5.34
N ALA A 96 5.38 0.34 6.08
CA ALA A 96 4.89 1.51 6.79
C ALA A 96 4.40 2.59 5.82
N THR A 97 5.10 2.78 4.71
CA THR A 97 4.74 3.76 3.69
C THR A 97 3.52 3.35 2.87
N VAL A 98 3.41 2.06 2.49
CA VAL A 98 2.22 1.51 1.84
C VAL A 98 1.01 1.70 2.75
N LEU A 99 1.12 1.30 4.03
CA LEU A 99 0.04 1.43 5.00
C LEU A 99 -0.38 2.89 5.20
N LYS A 100 0.57 3.81 5.37
CA LYS A 100 0.28 5.25 5.49
C LYS A 100 -0.52 5.73 4.27
N HIS A 101 -0.04 5.49 3.05
CA HIS A 101 -0.78 5.90 1.85
C HIS A 101 -2.15 5.22 1.70
N THR A 102 -2.28 3.96 2.09
CA THR A 102 -3.57 3.24 2.10
C THR A 102 -4.56 3.91 3.06
N ILE A 103 -4.14 4.25 4.29
CA ILE A 103 -4.98 4.95 5.28
C ILE A 103 -5.43 6.30 4.71
N TYR A 104 -4.51 7.14 4.25
CA TYR A 104 -4.86 8.45 3.71
C TYR A 104 -5.78 8.37 2.48
N ASN A 105 -5.58 7.40 1.60
CA ASN A 105 -6.48 7.16 0.47
C ASN A 105 -7.89 6.77 0.95
N GLU A 106 -7.99 6.01 2.05
CA GLU A 106 -9.24 5.54 2.60
C GLU A 106 -10.04 6.61 3.34
N LEU A 107 -9.34 7.57 3.94
CA LEU A 107 -9.93 8.75 4.56
C LEU A 107 -10.29 9.84 3.53
N SER A 108 -9.83 9.70 2.28
CA SER A 108 -10.13 10.64 1.20
C SER A 108 -11.55 10.49 0.66
N ALA A 109 -12.07 11.53 0.00
CA ALA A 109 -13.36 11.48 -0.69
C ALA A 109 -13.38 10.49 -1.88
N SER A 110 -12.21 10.08 -2.38
CA SER A 110 -12.08 9.17 -3.53
C SER A 110 -11.39 7.87 -3.08
N ARG A 111 -12.12 7.08 -2.29
CA ARG A 111 -11.66 5.80 -1.75
C ARG A 111 -11.29 4.83 -2.88
N ASN A 112 -10.17 4.13 -2.72
CA ASN A 112 -9.76 3.09 -3.67
C ASN A 112 -10.36 1.75 -3.21
N PRO A 113 -11.17 1.04 -4.04
CA PRO A 113 -11.76 -0.24 -3.63
C PRO A 113 -10.73 -1.31 -3.25
N ASN A 114 -9.47 -1.15 -3.65
CA ASN A 114 -8.38 -2.09 -3.32
C ASN A 114 -7.79 -1.87 -1.92
N ASN A 115 -8.09 -0.77 -1.23
CA ASN A 115 -7.44 -0.40 0.03
C ASN A 115 -7.62 -1.46 1.13
N ILE A 116 -8.85 -1.98 1.32
CA ILE A 116 -9.12 -3.02 2.31
C ILE A 116 -8.36 -4.31 1.97
N GLN A 117 -8.27 -4.67 0.68
CA GLN A 117 -7.54 -5.86 0.25
C GLN A 117 -6.03 -5.73 0.53
N VAL A 118 -5.46 -4.55 0.26
CA VAL A 118 -4.05 -4.24 0.58
C VAL A 118 -3.80 -4.27 2.08
N LEU A 119 -4.74 -3.75 2.87
CA LEU A 119 -4.65 -3.80 4.33
C LEU A 119 -4.68 -5.25 4.85
N SER A 120 -5.61 -6.07 4.37
CA SER A 120 -5.67 -7.50 4.70
C SER A 120 -4.36 -8.22 4.36
N LEU A 121 -3.76 -7.93 3.21
CA LEU A 121 -2.45 -8.49 2.83
C LEU A 121 -1.37 -8.12 3.86
N MET A 122 -1.27 -6.85 4.27
CA MET A 122 -0.24 -6.43 5.24
C MET A 122 -0.38 -7.14 6.58
N PHE A 123 -1.61 -7.32 7.06
CA PHE A 123 -1.87 -8.09 8.28
C PHE A 123 -1.56 -9.58 8.14
N GLN A 124 -1.72 -10.16 6.95
CA GLN A 124 -1.33 -11.54 6.68
C GLN A 124 0.20 -11.71 6.61
N MET A 125 0.92 -10.69 6.13
CA MET A 125 2.37 -10.72 6.01
C MET A 125 3.06 -10.47 7.35
N GLU A 126 2.71 -9.36 8.02
CA GLU A 126 3.41 -8.83 9.17
C GLU A 126 2.38 -8.27 10.17
N PRO A 127 1.63 -9.12 10.89
CA PRO A 127 0.48 -8.72 11.71
C PRO A 127 0.87 -7.73 12.82
N ASP A 128 1.97 -7.99 13.53
CA ASP A 128 2.42 -7.13 14.63
C ASP A 128 2.92 -5.77 14.13
N LYS A 129 3.78 -5.77 13.09
CA LYS A 129 4.29 -4.52 12.48
C LYS A 129 3.15 -3.69 11.89
N THR A 130 2.20 -4.33 11.20
CA THR A 130 1.03 -3.65 10.62
C THR A 130 0.14 -3.05 11.71
N ALA A 131 -0.13 -3.79 12.79
CA ALA A 131 -0.90 -3.29 13.92
C ALA A 131 -0.23 -2.08 14.59
N GLN A 132 1.09 -2.14 14.80
CA GLN A 132 1.85 -1.07 15.40
C GLN A 132 1.81 0.20 14.54
N VAL A 133 2.17 0.09 13.26
CA VAL A 133 2.18 1.26 12.36
C VAL A 133 0.78 1.83 12.15
N LEU A 134 -0.26 0.98 12.10
CA LEU A 134 -1.65 1.44 12.03
C LEU A 134 -2.02 2.24 13.28
N ALA A 135 -1.65 1.75 14.47
CA ALA A 135 -1.91 2.46 15.73
C ALA A 135 -1.21 3.82 15.74
N ASP A 136 0.07 3.88 15.35
CA ASP A 136 0.84 5.13 15.28
C ASP A 136 0.17 6.16 14.36
N ASN A 137 -0.25 5.76 13.15
CA ASN A 137 -0.94 6.64 12.21
C ASN A 137 -2.33 7.06 12.71
N VAL A 138 -3.08 6.16 13.33
CA VAL A 138 -4.41 6.47 13.92
C VAL A 138 -4.27 7.50 15.03
N VAL A 139 -3.28 7.36 15.91
CA VAL A 139 -3.01 8.32 16.98
C VAL A 139 -2.58 9.66 16.40
N GLU A 140 -1.65 9.69 15.44
CA GLU A 140 -1.23 10.92 14.75
C GLU A 140 -2.44 11.66 14.16
N LEU A 141 -3.36 10.94 13.51
CA LEU A 141 -4.58 11.50 12.93
C LEU A 141 -5.59 11.98 13.97
N LEU A 142 -5.68 11.33 15.14
CA LEU A 142 -6.55 11.76 16.25
C LEU A 142 -6.01 13.01 16.96
N LEU A 143 -4.69 13.19 16.98
CA LEU A 143 -4.04 14.37 17.56
C LEU A 143 -4.03 15.55 16.58
N ASN A 144 -4.21 15.30 15.29
CA ASN A 144 -4.33 16.35 14.29
C ASN A 144 -5.65 17.14 14.47
N ARG A 145 -5.61 18.46 14.25
CA ARG A 145 -6.78 19.35 14.41
C ARG A 145 -7.76 19.32 13.25
N ASP A 146 -7.39 18.66 12.15
CA ASP A 146 -8.28 18.40 11.04
C ASP A 146 -9.37 17.38 11.45
N ASP A 147 -10.61 17.53 10.94
CA ASP A 147 -11.78 16.69 11.32
C ASP A 147 -11.71 15.26 10.74
N TYR A 148 -10.67 14.51 11.12
CA TYR A 148 -10.48 13.11 10.77
C TYR A 148 -11.30 12.16 11.66
N HIS A 149 -11.92 12.66 12.73
CA HIS A 149 -12.63 11.83 13.71
C HIS A 149 -13.74 10.99 13.06
N ARG A 150 -14.57 11.61 12.22
CA ARG A 150 -15.67 10.91 11.54
C ARG A 150 -15.15 9.91 10.47
N PRO A 151 -14.27 10.29 9.53
CA PRO A 151 -13.65 9.36 8.58
C PRO A 151 -12.93 8.19 9.27
N LEU A 152 -12.17 8.45 10.33
CA LEU A 152 -11.39 7.46 11.04
C LEU A 152 -12.28 6.42 11.73
N ARG A 153 -13.38 6.84 12.34
CA ARG A 153 -14.38 5.92 12.91
C ARG A 153 -14.98 4.99 11.86
N LEU A 154 -15.27 5.51 10.65
CA LEU A 154 -15.79 4.69 9.55
C LEU A 154 -14.74 3.68 9.06
N PHE A 155 -13.50 4.14 8.89
CA PHE A 155 -12.37 3.31 8.50
C PHE A 155 -12.15 2.16 9.49
N LEU A 156 -12.03 2.45 10.78
CA LEU A 156 -11.85 1.44 11.84
C LEU A 156 -13.01 0.42 11.87
N ARG A 157 -14.24 0.86 11.58
CA ARG A 157 -15.40 -0.06 11.48
C ARG A 157 -15.25 -1.01 10.29
N GLU A 158 -14.73 -0.54 9.17
CA GLU A 158 -14.49 -1.38 7.99
C GLU A 158 -13.33 -2.35 8.21
N ILE A 159 -12.24 -1.92 8.86
CA ILE A 159 -11.18 -2.83 9.32
C ILE A 159 -11.78 -3.93 10.20
N SER A 160 -12.57 -3.55 11.22
CA SER A 160 -13.19 -4.51 12.13
C SER A 160 -14.11 -5.52 11.41
N ARG A 161 -14.78 -5.10 10.33
CA ARG A 161 -15.60 -5.98 9.49
C ARG A 161 -14.75 -6.93 8.66
N ALA A 162 -13.72 -6.42 7.98
CA ALA A 162 -12.78 -7.24 7.21
C ALA A 162 -11.99 -8.20 8.12
N ALA A 163 -11.76 -7.81 9.37
CA ALA A 163 -11.02 -8.58 10.33
C ALA A 163 -11.74 -9.85 10.80
N LYS A 164 -13.07 -9.87 10.76
CA LYS A 164 -13.85 -11.06 11.12
C LYS A 164 -13.64 -12.25 10.19
N THR A 165 -13.04 -12.05 9.01
CA THR A 165 -12.73 -13.15 8.09
C THR A 165 -11.27 -13.60 8.16
N ASP A 166 -10.29 -12.72 8.44
CA ASP A 166 -8.86 -13.08 8.27
C ASP A 166 -7.83 -12.33 9.16
N LEU A 167 -8.22 -11.52 10.14
CA LEU A 167 -7.29 -10.61 10.86
C LEU A 167 -7.36 -10.80 12.38
N ASP A 168 -6.20 -10.96 13.03
CA ASP A 168 -6.14 -11.14 14.48
C ASP A 168 -6.48 -9.81 15.22
N LEU A 169 -7.74 -9.68 15.60
CA LEU A 169 -8.25 -8.55 16.37
C LEU A 169 -7.55 -8.39 17.72
N ASN A 170 -6.98 -9.44 18.31
CA ASN A 170 -6.24 -9.33 19.56
C ASN A 170 -4.90 -8.62 19.36
N THR A 171 -4.21 -8.90 18.26
CA THR A 171 -2.96 -8.22 17.90
C THR A 171 -3.20 -6.74 17.63
N LEU A 172 -4.24 -6.42 16.85
CA LEU A 172 -4.66 -5.03 16.62
C LEU A 172 -5.01 -4.33 17.94
N ALA A 173 -5.82 -4.97 18.79
CA ALA A 173 -6.22 -4.41 20.07
C ALA A 173 -5.04 -4.24 21.04
N LYS A 174 -4.03 -5.13 21.02
CA LYS A 174 -2.81 -5.00 21.84
C LYS A 174 -1.98 -3.80 21.40
N GLY A 175 -1.75 -3.62 20.09
CA GLY A 175 -1.05 -2.45 19.56
C GLY A 175 -1.76 -1.13 19.93
N MET A 176 -3.08 -1.09 19.80
CA MET A 176 -3.88 0.08 20.20
C MET A 176 -3.89 0.30 21.74
N LYS A 177 -3.95 -0.77 22.54
CA LYS A 177 -3.96 -0.68 24.02
C LYS A 177 -2.63 -0.20 24.61
N PHE A 178 -1.50 -0.66 24.06
CA PHE A 178 -0.17 -0.18 24.47
C PHE A 178 -0.07 1.36 24.34
N TRP A 179 -0.64 1.90 23.27
CA TRP A 179 -0.68 3.34 23.03
C TRP A 179 -1.65 4.10 23.92
N ILE A 180 -2.87 3.59 24.17
CA ILE A 180 -3.81 4.24 25.10
C ILE A 180 -3.20 4.35 26.50
N PHE A 181 -2.50 3.30 26.96
CA PHE A 181 -1.82 3.33 28.26
C PHE A 181 -0.59 4.26 28.24
N GLY A 182 0.24 4.20 27.18
CA GLY A 182 1.40 5.07 27.02
C GLY A 182 1.04 6.57 26.94
N ALA A 183 0.07 6.93 26.09
CA ALA A 183 -0.39 8.30 25.94
C ALA A 183 -0.99 8.89 27.22
N PHE A 184 -1.67 8.08 28.04
CA PHE A 184 -2.22 8.51 29.33
C PHE A 184 -1.14 8.68 30.41
N VAL A 185 -0.10 7.85 30.39
CA VAL A 185 1.03 7.96 31.32
C VAL A 185 1.92 9.17 31.00
N PHE A 186 2.21 9.41 29.71
CA PHE A 186 3.05 10.54 29.30
C PHE A 186 2.32 11.89 29.24
N SER A 187 0.99 11.93 29.13
CA SER A 187 0.23 13.20 29.20
C SER A 187 -0.06 13.66 30.63
N ASN A 188 0.27 12.85 31.65
CA ASN A 188 0.08 13.16 33.07
C ASN A 188 1.41 13.21 33.86
N MET A 189 2.55 13.36 33.16
CA MET A 189 3.86 13.72 33.72
C MET A 189 4.30 15.06 33.13
#